data_AF-A0A7T7HCB4-F1
#
_entry.id   AF-A0A7T7HCB4-F1
#
_cell.length_a   1.000
_cell.length_b   1.000
_cell.length_c   1.000
_cell.angle_alpha   90.00
_cell.angle_beta   90.00
_cell.angle_gamma   90.00
#
_symmetry.space_group_name_H-M   'P 1'
#
loop_
_entity.id
_entity.type
_entity.pdbx_description
1 polymer ?
#
loop_
_entity_poly.entity_id
_entity_poly.type
_entity_poly.pdbx_seq_one_letter_code
_entity_poly.pdbx_strand_id
1 'polypeptide(L)' 'MDNTIDLKKRIHEFIDRADERILKIINAIITSEETEGELSIEHKAIIDERLEEHEKNPNSGKSWKDVRLECKNEYGL' A
#
# COMPACT_ATOMS: atom_id res chain seq x y z
N MET A 1 14.76 -13.16 25.72
CA MET A 1 13.80 -12.42 24.89
C MET A 1 13.80 -11.01 25.42
N ASP A 2 14.20 -10.03 24.61
CA ASP A 2 14.04 -8.63 25.00
C ASP A 2 12.55 -8.38 25.23
N ASN A 3 12.19 -7.91 26.43
CA ASN A 3 10.79 -7.58 26.74
C ASN A 3 10.44 -6.30 25.96
N THR A 4 9.16 -6.11 25.65
CA THR A 4 8.62 -4.91 24.98
C THR A 4 9.09 -3.61 25.63
N ILE A 5 9.32 -3.62 26.95
CA ILE A 5 9.87 -2.49 27.71
C ILE A 5 11.31 -2.15 27.28
N ASP A 6 12.17 -3.15 27.16
CA ASP A 6 13.57 -2.97 26.78
C ASP A 6 13.69 -2.51 25.33
N LEU A 7 12.82 -3.02 24.45
CA LEU A 7 12.73 -2.59 23.06
C LEU A 7 12.34 -1.10 22.96
N LYS A 8 11.30 -0.67 23.68
CA LYS A 8 10.87 0.74 23.70
C LYS A 8 11.98 1.66 24.20
N LYS A 9 12.65 1.27 25.28
CA LYS A 9 13.75 2.04 25.86
C LYS A 9 14.90 2.23 24.86
N ARG A 10 15.32 1.14 24.19
CA ARG A 10 16.39 1.19 23.19
C ARG A 10 16.04 2.08 21.99
N ILE A 11 14.78 2.08 21.55
CA ILE A 11 14.31 2.92 20.45
C ILE A 11 14.32 4.40 20.86
N HIS A 12 13.84 4.75 22.06
CA HIS A 12 13.89 6.13 22.55
C HIS A 12 15.33 6.66 22.64
N GLU A 13 16.23 5.88 23.24
CA GLU A 13 17.65 6.24 23.35
C GLU A 13 18.32 6.42 21.97
N PHE A 14 17.83 5.70 20.95
CA PHE A 14 18.31 5.87 19.59
C PHE A 14 17.77 7.13 18.92
N ILE A 15 16.49 7.43 19.09
CA ILE A 15 15.84 8.62 18.53
C ILE A 15 16.47 9.90 19.09
N ASP A 16 16.76 9.93 20.40
CA ASP A 16 17.31 11.12 21.07
C ASP A 16 18.69 11.55 20.53
N ARG A 17 19.44 10.63 19.90
CA ARG A 17 20.77 10.89 19.32
C ARG A 17 20.79 10.83 17.79
N ALA A 18 19.64 10.60 17.15
CA ALA A 18 19.57 10.42 15.71
C ALA A 18 19.71 11.77 14.97
N ASP A 19 20.34 11.72 13.79
CA ASP A 19 20.38 12.87 12.90
C ASP A 19 19.04 13.09 12.20
N GLU A 20 18.84 14.27 11.62
CA GLU A 20 17.60 14.65 10.94
C GLU A 20 17.23 13.69 9.79
N ARG A 21 18.22 13.13 9.09
CA ARG A 21 17.99 12.19 7.99
C ARG A 21 17.36 10.89 8.51
N ILE A 22 17.88 10.35 9.61
CA ILE A 22 17.34 9.15 10.26
C ILE A 22 15.95 9.44 10.83
N LEU A 23 15.73 10.60 11.46
CA LEU A 23 14.41 11.00 11.96
C LEU A 23 13.37 11.09 10.84
N LYS A 24 13.74 11.62 9.66
CA LYS A 24 12.86 11.64 8.48
C LYS A 24 12.48 10.25 7.99
N ILE A 25 13.41 9.30 8.03
CA ILE A 25 13.14 7.90 7.65
C ILE A 25 12.19 7.26 8.65
N ILE A 26 12.44 7.42 9.97
CA ILE A 26 11.56 6.91 11.02
C ILE A 26 10.16 7.51 10.88
N ASN A 27 10.06 8.81 10.66
CA ASN A 27 8.78 9.48 10.43
C ASN A 27 8.05 8.95 9.20
N ALA A 28 8.75 8.70 8.08
CA ALA A 28 8.15 8.12 6.89
C ALA A 28 7.59 6.71 7.14
N ILE A 29 8.29 5.89 7.94
CA ILE A 29 7.81 4.57 8.35
C ILE A 29 6.55 4.70 9.22
N ILE A 30 6.58 5.53 10.25
CA ILE A 30 5.42 5.77 11.13
C ILE A 30 4.23 6.25 10.30
N THR A 31 4.44 7.26 9.44
CA THR A 31 3.39 7.76 8.56
C THR A 31 2.87 6.66 7.64
N SER A 32 3.72 5.81 7.07
CA SER A 32 3.27 4.68 6.24
C SER A 32 2.37 3.73 7.03
N GLU A 33 2.73 3.36 8.25
CA GLU A 33 1.92 2.46 9.09
C GLU A 33 0.62 3.12 9.57
N GLU A 34 0.64 4.43 9.86
CA GLU A 34 -0.56 5.19 10.26
C GLU A 34 -1.47 5.51 9.06
N THR A 35 -0.90 5.63 7.86
CA THR A 35 -1.60 5.94 6.60
C THR A 35 -1.81 4.74 5.70
N GLU A 36 -1.43 3.53 6.13
CA GLU A 36 -2.05 2.29 5.69
C GLU A 36 -3.52 2.36 6.12
N GLY A 37 -4.29 3.15 5.36
CA GLY A 37 -5.73 3.07 5.37
C GLY A 37 -6.03 1.66 4.93
N GLU A 38 -6.36 0.80 5.89
CA GLU A 38 -6.91 -0.50 5.58
C GLU A 38 -8.02 -0.26 4.56
N LEU A 39 -7.89 -0.89 3.38
CA LEU A 39 -8.98 -0.89 2.42
C LEU A 39 -10.26 -1.29 3.17
N SER A 40 -11.33 -0.53 2.96
CA SER A 40 -12.62 -0.87 3.55
C SER A 40 -12.95 -2.32 3.18
N ILE A 41 -13.70 -3.00 4.04
CA ILE A 41 -14.12 -4.39 3.80
C ILE A 41 -14.79 -4.52 2.43
N GLU A 42 -15.56 -3.50 2.03
CA GLU A 42 -16.20 -3.41 0.71
C GLU A 42 -15.17 -3.35 -0.44
N HIS A 43 -14.14 -2.51 -0.32
CA HIS A 43 -13.09 -2.44 -1.33
C HIS A 43 -12.26 -3.73 -1.41
N LYS A 44 -11.99 -4.38 -0.26
CA LYS A 44 -11.31 -5.69 -0.23
C LYS A 44 -12.14 -6.74 -0.96
N ALA A 45 -13.44 -6.83 -0.67
CA ALA A 45 -14.34 -7.78 -1.32
C ALA A 45 -14.38 -7.63 -2.86
N ILE A 46 -14.41 -6.39 -3.36
CA ILE A 46 -14.38 -6.11 -4.81
C ILE A 46 -13.06 -6.60 -5.44
N ILE A 47 -11.93 -6.42 -4.74
CA ILE A 47 -10.63 -6.86 -5.23
C ILE A 47 -10.52 -8.38 -5.22
N ASP A 48 -11.01 -9.03 -4.16
CA ASP A 48 -11.02 -10.49 -4.03
C ASP A 48 -11.88 -11.14 -5.14
N GLU A 49 -13.06 -10.58 -5.42
CA GLU A 49 -13.91 -11.02 -6.54
C GLU A 49 -13.19 -10.90 -7.89
N ARG A 50 -12.59 -9.74 -8.17
CA ARG A 50 -11.83 -9.52 -9.41
C ARG A 50 -10.63 -10.46 -9.55
N LEU A 51 -9.97 -10.76 -8.43
CA LEU A 51 -8.85 -11.69 -8.42
C LEU A 51 -9.33 -13.11 -8.76
N GLU A 52 -10.43 -13.56 -8.15
CA GLU A 52 -11.03 -14.85 -8.43
C GLU A 52 -11.50 -14.98 -9.90
N GLU A 53 -12.11 -13.92 -10.45
CA GLU A 53 -12.49 -13.87 -11.87
C GLU A 53 -11.29 -13.99 -12.80
N HIS A 54 -10.19 -13.28 -12.50
CA HIS A 54 -8.97 -13.35 -13.26
C HIS A 54 -8.29 -14.72 -13.15
N GLU A 55 -8.27 -15.35 -11.97
CA GLU A 55 -7.73 -16.70 -11.80
C GLU A 55 -8.51 -17.75 -12.60
N LYS A 56 -9.84 -17.63 -12.65
CA LYS A 56 -10.70 -18.51 -13.44
C LYS A 56 -10.57 -18.25 -14.95
N ASN A 57 -10.35 -17.01 -15.36
CA ASN A 57 -10.18 -16.64 -16.77
C ASN A 57 -9.15 -15.51 -16.96
N PRO A 58 -7.85 -15.83 -17.01
CA PRO A 58 -6.78 -14.82 -17.10
C PRO A 58 -6.82 -13.98 -18.38
N ASN A 59 -7.48 -14.49 -19.42
CA ASN A 59 -7.59 -13.82 -20.72
C ASN A 59 -8.92 -13.04 -20.89
N SER A 60 -9.76 -12.97 -19.85
CA SER A 60 -11.02 -12.21 -19.88
C SER A 60 -10.80 -10.69 -19.93
N GLY A 61 -9.61 -10.22 -19.52
CA GLY A 61 -9.24 -8.82 -19.56
C GLY A 61 -8.89 -8.32 -20.96
N LYS A 62 -8.84 -6.98 -21.10
CA LYS A 62 -8.31 -6.31 -22.30
C LYS A 62 -6.93 -5.77 -22.02
N SER A 63 -6.11 -5.65 -23.07
CA SER A 63 -4.83 -4.96 -22.92
C SER A 63 -5.07 -3.48 -22.62
N TRP A 64 -4.19 -2.86 -21.85
CA TRP A 64 -4.28 -1.43 -21.55
C TRP A 64 -4.29 -0.56 -22.82
N LYS A 65 -3.63 -1.01 -23.89
CA LYS A 65 -3.63 -0.31 -25.19
C LYS A 65 -5.02 -0.28 -25.80
N ASP A 66 -5.74 -1.40 -25.73
CA ASP A 66 -7.09 -1.51 -26.29
C ASP A 66 -8.09 -0.70 -25.47
N VAL A 67 -8.01 -0.78 -24.14
CA VAL A 67 -8.86 0.02 -23.23
C VAL A 67 -8.66 1.52 -23.48
N ARG A 68 -7.40 1.97 -23.59
CA ARG A 68 -7.10 3.38 -23.86
C ARG A 68 -7.63 3.83 -25.21
N LEU A 69 -7.53 2.99 -26.24
CA LEU A 69 -8.04 3.28 -27.57
C LEU A 69 -9.58 3.37 -27.57
N GLU A 70 -10.25 2.46 -26.88
CA GLU A 70 -11.71 2.48 -26.70
C GLU A 70 -12.15 3.78 -26.00
N CYS A 71 -11.56 4.13 -24.86
CA CYS A 71 -11.91 5.36 -24.14
C CYS A 71 -11.68 6.62 -25.00
N LYS A 72 -10.59 6.65 -25.78
CA LYS A 72 -10.32 7.74 -26.72
C LYS A 72 -11.39 7.85 -27.80
N ASN A 73 -11.83 6.72 -28.36
CA ASN A 73 -12.83 6.70 -29.41
C ASN A 73 -14.24 7.05 -28.88
N GLU A 74 -14.56 6.63 -27.66
CA GLU A 74 -15.87 6.81 -27.04
C GLU A 74 -16.05 8.20 -26.41
N TYR A 75 -14.99 8.73 -25.78
CA TYR A 75 -15.04 9.98 -25.01
C TYR A 75 -14.19 11.12 -25.60
N GLY A 76 -13.46 10.89 -26.70
CA GLY A 76 -12.66 11.91 -27.39
C GLY A 76 -11.39 12.35 -26.65
N LEU A 77 -10.91 11.55 -25.69
CA LEU A 77 -9.73 11.83 -24.84
C LEU A 77 -8.36 11.61 -25.54
#